data_AF-A0A7C6HAQ8-F1
#
_entry.id   AF-A0A7C6HAQ8-F1
#
_cell.length_a   1.000
_cell.length_b   1.000
_cell.length_c   1.000
_cell.angle_alpha   90.00
_cell.angle_beta   90.00
_cell.angle_gamma   90.00
#
_symmetry.space_group_name_H-M   'P 1'
#
loop_
_entity.id
_entity.type
_entity.pdbx_description
1 polymer ?
#
loop_
_entity_poly.entity_id
_entity_poly.type
_entity_poly.pdbx_seq_one_letter_code
_entity_poly.pdbx_strand_id
1 'polypeptide(L)'
;MYKAQFIKVITVSSLVFALGLSIAACGKKDDSSKASSSNISESSTPSQLITLGTTTTVPTIVFSGSLAANDEVETWTVTPINPALTKYVNVNTGYLKVRKGPGVDYDQVAALSKNMQVVVIGKTDGNWYKLDDGYYVSGDYLSDTTT
;
A
#
# COMPACT_ATOMS: atom_id res chain seq x y z
N MET A 1 -42.14 -5.07 15.75
CA MET A 1 -41.84 -4.13 16.86
C MET A 1 -40.33 -4.11 17.08
N TYR A 2 -39.66 -3.14 16.49
CA TYR A 2 -38.31 -2.70 16.85
C TYR A 2 -38.27 -1.21 16.53
N LYS A 3 -38.34 -0.38 17.57
CA LYS A 3 -38.16 1.07 17.47
C LYS A 3 -36.66 1.34 17.45
N ALA A 4 -36.10 1.61 16.28
CA ALA A 4 -34.75 2.14 16.18
C ALA A 4 -34.76 3.62 16.57
N GLN A 5 -34.33 3.91 17.80
CA GLN A 5 -34.04 5.26 18.27
C GLN A 5 -32.68 5.66 17.70
N PHE A 6 -32.68 6.44 16.62
CA PHE A 6 -31.47 7.07 16.10
C PHE A 6 -31.01 8.16 17.06
N ILE A 7 -29.98 7.84 17.86
CA ILE A 7 -29.29 8.79 18.73
C ILE A 7 -28.56 9.80 17.84
N LYS A 8 -29.00 11.05 17.90
CA LYS A 8 -28.33 12.24 17.36
C LYS A 8 -27.03 12.47 18.13
N VAL A 9 -25.88 12.32 17.47
CA VAL A 9 -24.62 12.93 17.93
C VAL A 9 -24.34 14.12 17.03
N ILE A 10 -24.65 15.30 17.56
CA ILE A 10 -24.22 16.60 17.06
C ILE A 10 -22.85 16.84 17.70
N THR A 11 -21.79 16.81 16.91
CA THR A 11 -20.51 17.41 17.30
C THR A 11 -20.21 18.52 16.32
N VAL A 12 -20.58 19.73 16.72
CA VAL A 12 -20.04 20.98 16.20
C VAL A 12 -18.53 20.99 16.48
N SER A 13 -17.71 20.98 15.42
CA SER A 13 -16.30 21.36 15.51
C SER A 13 -16.02 22.36 14.40
N SER A 14 -16.06 23.63 14.78
CA SER A 14 -15.62 24.76 13.99
C SER A 14 -14.14 24.98 14.29
N LEU A 15 -13.24 24.96 13.31
CA LEU A 15 -12.19 25.99 13.23
C LEU A 15 -11.45 25.98 11.89
N VAL A 16 -11.38 27.20 11.36
CA VAL A 16 -10.62 27.75 10.23
C VAL A 16 -9.21 27.18 10.02
N PHE A 17 -8.86 26.89 8.76
CA PHE A 17 -7.48 26.97 8.28
C PHE A 17 -7.43 27.73 6.94
N ALA A 18 -6.62 28.77 6.94
CA ALA A 18 -6.49 29.79 5.91
C ALA A 18 -5.98 29.23 4.58
N LEU A 19 -6.68 29.55 3.49
CA LEU A 19 -6.15 29.43 2.14
C LEU A 19 -5.26 30.64 1.86
N GLY A 20 -3.96 30.49 2.12
CA GLY A 20 -2.95 31.36 1.56
C GLY A 20 -2.84 31.13 0.05
N LEU A 21 -3.25 32.12 -0.75
CA LEU A 21 -2.92 32.18 -2.16
C LEU A 21 -1.43 32.53 -2.29
N SER A 22 -0.61 31.58 -2.76
CA SER A 22 0.69 31.90 -3.36
C SER A 22 0.63 31.56 -4.84
N ILE A 23 0.44 32.62 -5.63
CA ILE A 23 0.67 32.59 -7.07
C ILE A 23 2.18 32.53 -7.30
N ALA A 24 2.71 31.35 -7.62
CA ALA A 24 4.08 31.23 -8.13
C ALA A 24 4.12 31.77 -9.56
N ALA A 25 4.76 32.93 -9.74
CA ALA A 25 5.01 33.53 -11.04
C ALA A 25 5.98 32.65 -11.86
N CYS A 26 5.57 32.31 -13.09
CA CYS A 26 6.43 31.69 -14.09
C CYS A 26 7.54 32.67 -14.50
N GLY A 27 8.79 32.31 -14.22
CA GLY A 27 10.00 32.94 -14.74
C GLY A 27 10.76 31.97 -15.63
N LYS A 28 10.54 32.07 -16.94
CA LYS A 28 11.26 31.40 -18.01
C LYS A 28 12.69 31.95 -18.13
N LYS A 29 13.70 31.07 -18.08
CA LYS A 29 14.96 31.23 -18.83
C LYS A 29 15.49 29.85 -19.20
N ASP A 30 15.87 29.79 -20.46
CA ASP A 30 16.20 28.60 -21.22
C ASP A 30 17.71 28.30 -21.15
N ASP A 31 18.07 27.14 -21.71
CA ASP A 31 19.39 26.71 -22.18
C ASP A 31 20.35 25.95 -21.23
N SER A 32 20.67 24.72 -21.67
CA SER A 32 22.02 24.13 -21.82
C SER A 32 22.20 22.74 -21.19
N SER A 33 22.33 21.76 -22.09
CA SER A 33 22.96 20.43 -22.03
C SER A 33 23.91 20.10 -20.86
N LYS A 34 23.90 18.82 -20.42
CA LYS A 34 24.97 17.81 -20.65
C LYS A 34 24.98 16.69 -19.58
N ALA A 35 25.00 15.45 -20.07
CA ALA A 35 25.57 14.21 -19.52
C ALA A 35 25.57 13.92 -18.00
N SER A 36 24.96 12.77 -17.68
CA SER A 36 25.59 11.58 -17.07
C SER A 36 26.50 11.73 -15.84
N SER A 37 26.04 11.10 -14.75
CA SER A 37 26.76 10.14 -13.89
C SER A 37 27.72 10.62 -12.78
N SER A 38 27.54 9.95 -11.62
CA SER A 38 28.54 9.52 -10.61
C SER A 38 29.12 10.61 -9.68
N ASN A 39 29.55 10.37 -8.42
CA ASN A 39 29.62 9.18 -7.58
C ASN A 39 29.80 9.60 -6.10
N ILE A 40 29.42 8.66 -5.23
CA ILE A 40 29.82 8.26 -3.87
C ILE A 40 30.99 8.99 -3.17
N SER A 41 30.83 9.17 -1.84
CA SER A 41 31.89 9.19 -0.82
C SER A 41 31.28 8.62 0.48
N GLU A 42 31.22 7.32 0.73
CA GLU A 42 32.26 6.37 1.20
C GLU A 42 32.90 6.70 2.57
N SER A 43 32.48 5.93 3.58
CA SER A 43 33.23 5.57 4.79
C SER A 43 32.90 4.09 5.05
N SER A 44 33.58 3.16 4.37
CA SER A 44 34.72 2.37 4.89
C SER A 44 34.35 1.64 6.19
N THR A 45 34.31 0.31 6.31
CA THR A 45 35.24 -0.74 5.82
C THR A 45 34.63 -2.14 6.20
N PRO A 46 35.13 -3.32 5.77
CA PRO A 46 34.93 -3.98 4.46
C PRO A 46 34.51 -5.49 4.50
N SER A 47 34.28 -6.06 3.30
CA SER A 47 34.48 -7.47 2.86
C SER A 47 33.36 -8.49 3.18
N GLN A 48 32.71 -9.16 2.22
CA GLN A 48 33.29 -9.82 1.04
C GLN A 48 32.41 -9.76 -0.22
N LEU A 49 33.08 -9.64 -1.36
CA LEU A 49 32.55 -9.66 -2.71
C LEU A 49 32.39 -11.11 -3.18
N ILE A 50 31.19 -11.51 -3.60
CA ILE A 50 31.01 -12.66 -4.51
C ILE A 50 30.57 -12.11 -5.87
N THR A 51 31.50 -12.16 -6.82
CA THR A 51 31.29 -11.93 -8.24
C THR A 51 30.35 -13.01 -8.80
N LEU A 52 29.18 -12.61 -9.32
CA LEU A 52 28.39 -13.46 -10.20
C LEU A 52 28.06 -12.70 -11.49
N GLY A 53 28.43 -13.32 -12.61
CA GLY A 53 28.43 -12.71 -13.94
C GLY A 53 27.05 -12.29 -14.42
N THR A 54 27.05 -11.22 -15.21
CA THR A 54 25.94 -10.79 -16.06
C THR A 54 25.74 -11.79 -17.19
N THR A 55 24.78 -12.71 -17.03
CA THR A 55 24.17 -13.43 -18.16
C THR A 55 22.71 -13.78 -17.86
N THR A 56 21.84 -13.31 -18.75
CA THR A 56 20.79 -14.07 -19.47
C THR A 56 19.69 -14.80 -18.69
N THR A 57 18.46 -14.59 -19.17
CA THR A 57 17.19 -15.26 -18.84
C THR A 57 16.53 -14.77 -17.56
N VAL A 58 15.42 -14.05 -17.72
CA VAL A 58 14.50 -13.67 -16.65
C VAL A 58 14.12 -14.93 -15.86
N PRO A 59 14.55 -15.08 -14.59
CA PRO A 59 14.01 -16.12 -13.76
C PRO A 59 12.61 -15.68 -13.32
N THR A 60 11.59 -16.47 -13.65
CA THR A 60 10.31 -16.42 -12.95
C THR A 60 10.58 -16.85 -11.51
N ILE A 61 10.87 -15.88 -10.64
CA ILE A 61 10.93 -16.11 -9.19
C ILE A 61 9.50 -16.32 -8.72
N VAL A 62 9.06 -17.59 -8.78
CA VAL A 62 7.88 -18.05 -8.04
C VAL A 62 8.30 -18.08 -6.57
N PHE A 63 7.84 -17.10 -5.80
CA PHE A 63 8.02 -17.09 -4.34
C PHE A 63 7.23 -18.27 -3.76
N SER A 64 7.93 -19.37 -3.46
CA SER A 64 7.39 -20.58 -2.82
C SER A 64 7.75 -20.66 -1.33
N GLY A 65 8.05 -19.52 -0.69
CA GLY A 65 8.29 -19.42 0.74
C GLY A 65 7.00 -19.15 1.52
N SER A 66 6.93 -19.61 2.76
CA SER A 66 5.96 -19.09 3.72
C SER A 66 6.25 -17.60 3.93
N LEU A 67 5.25 -16.73 3.77
CA LEU A 67 5.37 -15.35 4.22
C LEU A 67 5.64 -15.39 5.73
N ALA A 68 6.60 -14.58 6.20
CA ALA A 68 6.85 -14.45 7.63
C ALA A 68 5.57 -13.95 8.33
N ALA A 69 5.44 -14.17 9.63
CA ALA A 69 4.33 -13.55 10.36
C ALA A 69 4.50 -12.03 10.33
N ASN A 70 3.39 -11.31 10.24
CA ASN A 70 3.38 -9.86 10.35
C ASN A 70 3.86 -9.44 11.76
N ASP A 71 4.94 -8.66 11.82
CA ASP A 71 5.60 -8.17 13.04
C ASP A 71 5.15 -6.75 13.44
N GLU A 72 4.30 -6.11 12.65
CA GLU A 72 3.74 -4.79 12.99
C GLU A 72 2.79 -4.87 14.18
N VAL A 73 2.91 -3.93 15.11
CA VAL A 73 1.97 -3.79 16.23
C VAL A 73 0.74 -3.05 15.72
N GLU A 74 -0.43 -3.69 15.76
CA GLU A 74 -1.71 -3.07 15.37
C GLU A 74 -2.04 -1.90 16.31
N THR A 75 -1.91 -0.67 15.81
CA THR A 75 -2.29 0.58 16.53
C THR A 75 -3.58 1.20 16.00
N TRP A 76 -4.24 0.51 15.05
CA TRP A 76 -5.46 0.93 14.37
C TRP A 76 -6.63 0.04 14.77
N THR A 77 -7.85 0.55 14.55
CA THR A 77 -9.07 -0.22 14.76
C THR A 77 -9.31 -1.14 13.56
N VAL A 78 -9.50 -2.43 13.82
CA VAL A 78 -9.98 -3.41 12.83
C VAL A 78 -11.38 -3.86 13.23
N THR A 79 -12.39 -3.55 12.43
CA THR A 79 -13.73 -4.12 12.57
C THR A 79 -13.72 -5.53 11.97
N PRO A 80 -14.02 -6.58 12.75
CA PRO A 80 -14.06 -7.95 12.24
C PRO A 80 -15.17 -8.15 11.20
N ILE A 81 -14.89 -8.96 10.19
CA ILE A 81 -15.85 -9.41 9.18
C ILE A 81 -16.07 -10.91 9.41
N ASN A 82 -17.26 -11.27 9.89
CA ASN A 82 -17.64 -12.64 10.14
C ASN A 82 -19.08 -12.90 9.62
N PRO A 83 -19.29 -13.83 8.67
CA PRO A 83 -18.28 -14.71 8.08
C PRO A 83 -17.27 -13.96 7.21
N ALA A 84 -16.08 -14.55 7.05
CA ALA A 84 -15.07 -14.03 6.13
C ALA A 84 -15.64 -13.89 4.72
N LEU A 85 -15.25 -12.82 4.01
CA LEU A 85 -15.76 -12.54 2.67
C LEU A 85 -14.70 -12.86 1.62
N THR A 86 -15.15 -13.40 0.50
CA THR A 86 -14.33 -13.54 -0.70
C THR A 86 -14.44 -12.27 -1.52
N LYS A 87 -13.30 -11.69 -1.91
CA LYS A 87 -13.20 -10.52 -2.79
C LYS A 87 -12.24 -10.82 -3.94
N TYR A 88 -12.30 -10.00 -4.98
CA TYR A 88 -11.44 -10.10 -6.15
C TYR A 88 -10.67 -8.80 -6.37
N VAL A 89 -9.42 -8.93 -6.78
CA VAL A 89 -8.56 -7.79 -7.11
C VAL A 89 -9.04 -7.12 -8.40
N ASN A 90 -9.42 -5.86 -8.30
CA ASN A 90 -9.86 -5.02 -9.41
C ASN A 90 -8.85 -3.89 -9.64
N VAL A 91 -7.84 -4.16 -10.48
CA VAL A 91 -6.85 -3.18 -10.93
C VAL A 91 -6.91 -3.04 -12.45
N ASN A 92 -6.74 -1.82 -12.97
CA ASN A 92 -6.74 -1.58 -14.42
C ASN A 92 -5.41 -1.99 -15.07
N THR A 93 -4.28 -1.64 -14.42
CA THR A 93 -2.93 -2.02 -14.84
C THR A 93 -2.07 -2.30 -13.60
N GLY A 94 -1.02 -3.10 -13.74
CA GLY A 94 -0.10 -3.41 -12.65
C GLY A 94 -0.65 -4.43 -11.65
N TYR A 95 -0.40 -4.19 -10.35
CA TYR A 95 -0.67 -5.13 -9.27
C TYR A 95 -1.13 -4.40 -8.00
N LEU A 96 -2.05 -5.00 -7.25
CA LEU A 96 -2.41 -4.57 -5.91
C LEU A 96 -1.31 -4.97 -4.92
N LYS A 97 -0.91 -4.05 -4.04
CA LYS A 97 0.15 -4.31 -3.06
C LYS A 97 -0.44 -4.86 -1.77
N VAL A 98 0.15 -5.94 -1.26
CA VAL A 98 -0.11 -6.49 0.07
C VAL A 98 0.93 -5.91 1.01
N ARG A 99 0.49 -5.36 2.14
CA ARG A 99 1.34 -4.62 3.07
C ARG A 99 1.18 -5.12 4.49
N LYS A 100 2.18 -4.84 5.33
CA LYS A 100 2.15 -5.17 6.76
C LYS A 100 1.11 -4.39 7.57
N GLY A 101 0.70 -3.22 7.11
CA GLY A 101 -0.30 -2.40 7.79
C GLY A 101 -1.19 -1.60 6.84
N PRO A 102 -2.22 -0.93 7.38
CA PRO A 102 -3.18 -0.16 6.61
C PRO A 102 -2.61 1.21 6.25
N GLY A 103 -1.88 1.26 5.14
CA GLY A 103 -1.32 2.51 4.65
C GLY A 103 -0.23 2.29 3.60
N VAL A 104 0.12 3.34 2.87
CA VAL A 104 1.19 3.28 1.87
C VAL A 104 2.59 3.31 2.49
N ASP A 105 2.69 3.73 3.75
CA ASP A 105 3.94 3.85 4.51
C ASP A 105 4.42 2.51 5.10
N TYR A 106 3.57 1.49 5.11
CA TYR A 106 3.93 0.14 5.57
C TYR A 106 4.61 -0.66 4.46
N ASP A 107 5.57 -1.50 4.84
CA ASP A 107 6.30 -2.34 3.90
C ASP A 107 5.38 -3.24 3.07
N GLN A 108 5.72 -3.35 1.78
CA GLN A 108 5.08 -4.27 0.85
C GLN A 108 5.70 -5.67 1.01
N VAL A 109 4.85 -6.67 1.20
CA VAL A 109 5.26 -8.09 1.32
C VAL A 109 4.93 -8.91 0.09
N ALA A 110 3.89 -8.53 -0.66
CA ALA A 110 3.48 -9.24 -1.87
C ALA A 110 2.75 -8.33 -2.86
N ALA A 111 2.48 -8.88 -4.05
CA ALA A 111 1.73 -8.23 -5.11
C ALA A 111 0.68 -9.19 -5.68
N LEU A 112 -0.55 -8.73 -5.84
CA LEU A 112 -1.67 -9.50 -6.36
C LEU A 112 -2.07 -8.98 -7.75
N SER A 113 -2.22 -9.91 -8.69
CA SER A 113 -2.66 -9.64 -10.06
C SER A 113 -4.17 -9.40 -10.12
N LYS A 114 -4.62 -8.76 -11.22
CA LYS A 114 -6.05 -8.59 -11.52
C LYS A 114 -6.80 -9.94 -11.42
N ASN A 115 -8.02 -9.90 -10.90
CA ASN A 115 -8.94 -11.02 -10.72
C ASN A 115 -8.46 -12.11 -9.76
N MET A 116 -7.33 -11.93 -9.08
CA MET A 116 -6.95 -12.82 -7.98
C MET A 116 -7.99 -12.75 -6.87
N GLN A 117 -8.32 -13.92 -6.33
CA GLN A 117 -9.20 -14.05 -5.17
C GLN A 117 -8.42 -13.77 -3.89
N VAL A 118 -9.06 -13.07 -2.96
CA VAL A 118 -8.57 -12.88 -1.58
C VAL A 118 -9.70 -13.13 -0.59
N VAL A 119 -9.34 -13.61 0.61
CA VAL A 119 -10.26 -13.75 1.73
C VAL A 119 -10.01 -12.61 2.69
N VAL A 120 -11.07 -11.84 3.00
CA VAL A 120 -11.00 -10.71 3.94
C VAL A 120 -11.73 -11.06 5.23
N ILE A 121 -11.08 -10.78 6.36
CA ILE A 121 -11.56 -11.11 7.72
C ILE A 121 -11.79 -9.87 8.58
N GLY A 122 -11.42 -8.69 8.09
CA GLY A 122 -11.60 -7.44 8.83
C GLY A 122 -11.46 -6.22 7.94
N LYS A 123 -11.97 -5.09 8.42
CA LYS A 123 -11.87 -3.78 7.76
C LYS A 123 -11.46 -2.70 8.76
N THR A 124 -10.52 -1.87 8.35
CA THR A 124 -10.10 -0.66 9.07
C THR A 124 -10.94 0.54 8.66
N ASP A 125 -10.94 1.59 9.48
CA ASP A 125 -11.62 2.85 9.17
C ASP A 125 -11.05 3.55 7.92
N GLY A 126 -9.78 3.31 7.60
CA GLY A 126 -9.08 3.86 6.43
C GLY A 126 -9.34 3.13 5.11
N ASN A 127 -10.41 2.35 5.01
CA ASN A 127 -10.74 1.51 3.85
C ASN A 127 -9.70 0.44 3.48
N TRP A 128 -8.87 0.00 4.43
CA TRP A 128 -8.02 -1.19 4.27
C TRP A 128 -8.72 -2.44 4.78
N TYR A 129 -8.52 -3.56 4.09
CA TYR A 129 -9.02 -4.87 4.49
C TYR A 129 -7.88 -5.73 5.02
N LYS A 130 -8.14 -6.40 6.15
CA LYS A 130 -7.27 -7.43 6.72
C LYS A 130 -7.58 -8.76 6.04
N LEU A 131 -6.55 -9.40 5.52
CA LEU A 131 -6.57 -10.73 4.94
C LEU A 131 -6.46 -11.82 6.03
N ASP A 132 -6.81 -13.06 5.71
CA ASP A 132 -6.72 -14.18 6.65
C ASP A 132 -5.27 -14.51 7.07
N ASP A 133 -4.30 -14.15 6.24
CA ASP A 133 -2.86 -14.25 6.50
C ASP A 133 -2.30 -13.14 7.42
N GLY A 134 -3.14 -12.19 7.84
CA GLY A 134 -2.77 -11.11 8.75
C GLY A 134 -2.19 -9.86 8.08
N TYR A 135 -2.15 -9.81 6.74
CA TYR A 135 -1.72 -8.66 5.97
C TYR A 135 -2.88 -7.77 5.51
N TYR A 136 -2.55 -6.63 4.91
CA TYR A 136 -3.51 -5.60 4.53
C TYR A 136 -3.44 -5.25 3.04
N VAL A 137 -4.61 -5.00 2.46
CA VAL A 137 -4.78 -4.49 1.09
C VAL A 137 -5.75 -3.32 1.07
N SER A 138 -5.55 -2.36 0.15
CA SER A 138 -6.51 -1.26 -0.01
C SER A 138 -7.82 -1.78 -0.60
N GLY A 139 -8.92 -1.38 0.02
CA GLY A 139 -10.28 -1.71 -0.41
C GLY A 139 -10.71 -1.04 -1.70
N ASP A 140 -10.01 0.00 -2.15
CA ASP A 140 -10.32 0.71 -3.41
C ASP A 140 -10.10 -0.18 -4.63
N TYR A 141 -9.32 -1.26 -4.47
CA TYR A 141 -8.98 -2.22 -5.52
C TYR A 141 -9.61 -3.59 -5.29
N LEU A 142 -10.67 -3.68 -4.48
CA LEU A 142 -11.42 -4.92 -4.26
C LEU A 142 -12.83 -4.82 -4.84
N SER A 143 -13.30 -5.93 -5.39
CA SER A 143 -14.65 -6.09 -5.95
C SER A 143 -15.28 -7.40 -5.47
N ASP A 144 -16.62 -7.45 -5.46
CA ASP A 144 -17.36 -8.69 -5.20
C ASP A 144 -17.34 -9.65 -6.40
N THR A 145 -17.03 -9.14 -7.59
CA THR A 145 -16.96 -9.90 -8.84
C THR A 145 -15.71 -9.56 -9.63
N THR A 146 -15.27 -10.48 -10.48
CA THR A 146 -14.23 -10.22 -11.49
C THR A 146 -14.83 -9.45 -12.67
N THR A 147 -14.01 -8.60 -13.31
CA THR A 147 -14.39 -7.78 -14.48
C THR A 147 -13.50 -8.05 -15.68
#